data_AF-A0A4U9TZZ6-F1
#
_entry.id   AF-A0A4U9TZZ6-F1
#
_cell.length_a   1.000
_cell.length_b   1.000
_cell.length_c   1.000
_cell.angle_alpha   90.00
_cell.angle_beta   90.00
_cell.angle_gamma   90.00
#
_symmetry.space_group_name_H-M   'P 1'
#
loop_
_entity.id
_entity.type
_entity.pdbx_description
1 polymer ?
#
loop_
_entity_poly.entity_id
_entity_poly.type
_entity_poly.pdbx_seq_one_letter_code
_entity_poly.pdbx_strand_id
1 'polypeptide(L)' 'MSYRLPVPGARIIGGKLEANIALPGLGIEYSTDGGKQWQRYDDKARPSVAGDVQIRAISPDGKRFSRAEPVKA' A
#
# COMPACT_ATOMS: atom_id res chain seq x y z
N MET A 1 -3.59 -18.93 -16.67
CA MET A 1 -2.44 -18.04 -16.38
C MET A 1 -2.75 -17.19 -15.15
N SER A 2 -2.12 -17.51 -14.01
CA SER A 2 -2.33 -16.80 -12.74
C SER A 2 -1.34 -15.64 -12.64
N TYR A 3 -1.68 -14.49 -13.20
CA TYR A 3 -0.83 -13.28 -13.08
C TYR A 3 -0.77 -12.88 -11.60
N ARG A 4 0.42 -12.94 -10.99
CA ARG A 4 0.61 -12.45 -9.63
C ARG A 4 0.66 -10.93 -9.68
N LEU A 5 -0.21 -10.26 -8.94
CA LEU A 5 0.01 -8.85 -8.64
C LEU A 5 1.28 -8.76 -7.77
N PRO A 6 2.31 -8.01 -8.18
CA PRO A 6 3.43 -7.72 -7.30
C PRO A 6 2.91 -6.96 -6.10
N VAL A 7 3.47 -7.28 -4.93
CA VAL A 7 3.15 -6.54 -3.72
C VAL A 7 3.85 -5.19 -3.80
N PRO A 8 3.17 -4.07 -3.49
CA PRO A 8 3.83 -2.78 -3.44
C PRO A 8 4.86 -2.81 -2.30
N GLY A 9 6.02 -2.22 -2.57
CA GLY A 9 6.97 -1.93 -1.51
C GLY A 9 6.51 -0.66 -0.80
N ALA A 10 6.57 -0.64 0.52
CA ALA A 10 6.38 0.58 1.28
C ALA A 10 7.39 0.66 2.43
N ARG A 11 7.65 1.89 2.88
CA ARG A 11 8.55 2.24 3.98
C ARG A 11 8.03 3.50 4.66
N ILE A 12 8.39 3.69 5.92
CA ILE A 12 8.03 4.91 6.65
C ILE A 12 9.30 5.76 6.79
N ILE A 13 9.31 6.98 6.25
CA ILE A 13 10.46 7.90 6.35
C ILE A 13 9.99 9.19 7.00
N GLY A 14 10.58 9.53 8.16
CA GLY A 14 10.25 10.76 8.89
C GLY A 14 8.78 10.82 9.34
N GLY A 15 8.17 9.67 9.64
CA GLY A 15 6.76 9.57 10.01
C GLY A 15 5.78 9.63 8.83
N LYS A 16 6.25 9.58 7.57
CA LYS A 16 5.41 9.54 6.38
C LYS A 16 5.49 8.19 5.70
N LEU A 17 4.35 7.67 5.26
CA LEU A 17 4.32 6.47 4.43
C LEU A 17 4.82 6.82 3.04
N GLU A 18 5.82 6.08 2.56
CA GLU A 18 6.21 6.05 1.16
C GLU A 18 5.91 4.67 0.62
N ALA A 19 5.05 4.60 -0.40
CA ALA A 19 4.72 3.38 -1.08
C ALA A 19 5.01 3.51 -2.58
N ASN A 20 5.57 2.45 -3.16
CA ASN A 20 5.89 2.35 -4.57
C ASN A 20 5.58 0.94 -5.09
N ILE A 21 5.14 0.86 -6.34
CA ILE A 21 4.82 -0.40 -6.99
C ILE A 21 5.59 -0.53 -8.30
N ALA A 22 6.08 -1.73 -8.58
CA ALA A 22 6.82 -2.02 -9.81
C ALA A 22 5.98 -1.83 -11.09
N LEU A 23 4.65 -1.81 -10.96
CA LEU A 23 3.70 -1.63 -12.06
C LEU A 23 2.99 -0.27 -11.92
N PRO A 24 3.43 0.77 -12.64
CA PRO A 24 2.73 2.05 -12.66
C PRO A 24 1.30 1.85 -13.18
N GLY A 25 0.32 2.45 -12.48
CA GLY A 25 -1.11 2.32 -12.80
C GLY A 25 -1.90 1.38 -11.88
N LEU A 26 -1.24 0.62 -11.00
CA LEU A 26 -1.91 -0.04 -9.89
C LEU A 26 -2.22 0.97 -8.78
N GLY A 27 -3.41 0.88 -8.21
CA GLY A 27 -3.74 1.64 -7.01
C GLY A 27 -3.01 1.05 -5.81
N ILE A 28 -2.64 1.90 -4.86
CA ILE A 28 -2.05 1.47 -3.61
C ILE A 28 -3.02 1.84 -2.50
N GLU A 29 -3.19 0.93 -1.55
CA GLU A 29 -3.95 1.16 -0.32
C GLU A 29 -3.07 0.82 0.88
N TYR A 30 -3.26 1.58 1.95
CA TYR A 30 -2.58 1.38 3.21
C TYR A 30 -3.58 1.27 4.35
N SER A 31 -3.19 0.60 5.42
CA SER A 31 -3.95 0.49 6.65
C SER A 31 -3.05 0.80 7.83
N THR A 32 -3.50 1.67 8.72
CA THR A 32 -2.80 2.02 9.97
C THR A 32 -3.36 1.29 11.18
N ASP A 33 -4.39 0.47 10.97
CA ASP A 33 -5.19 -0.17 12.03
C ASP A 33 -5.10 -1.69 11.96
N GLY A 34 -3.98 -2.22 11.44
CA GLY A 34 -3.77 -3.66 11.27
C GLY A 34 -4.73 -4.31 10.28
N GLY A 35 -5.09 -3.60 9.20
CA GLY A 35 -5.93 -4.13 8.12
C GLY A 35 -7.43 -3.95 8.32
N LYS A 36 -7.86 -3.22 9.37
CA LYS A 36 -9.26 -2.91 9.63
C LYS A 36 -9.83 -1.87 8.67
N GLN A 37 -9.09 -0.79 8.45
CA GLN A 37 -9.46 0.27 7.51
C GLN A 37 -8.39 0.42 6.44
N TRP A 38 -8.81 0.49 5.19
CA TRP A 38 -7.93 0.67 4.05
C TRP A 38 -8.18 2.05 3.46
N GLN A 39 -7.13 2.85 3.39
CA GLN A 39 -7.13 4.19 2.82
C GLN A 39 -6.32 4.17 1.54
N ARG A 40 -6.76 4.95 0.56
CA ARG A 40 -6.06 5.04 -0.71
C ARG A 40 -4.77 5.84 -0.50
N TYR A 41 -3.64 5.24 -0.86
CA TYR A 41 -2.36 5.91 -0.81
C TYR A 41 -2.26 6.92 -1.95
N ASP A 42 -1.87 8.15 -1.62
CA ASP A 42 -1.60 9.21 -2.58
C ASP A 42 -0.15 9.67 -2.41
N ASP A 43 0.66 9.49 -3.46
CA ASP A 43 2.07 9.89 -3.43
C ASP A 43 2.24 11.42 -3.33
N LYS A 44 1.27 12.20 -3.83
CA LYS A 44 1.29 13.66 -3.72
C LYS A 44 0.95 14.13 -2.30
N ALA A 45 0.19 13.34 -1.55
CA ALA A 45 -0.26 13.65 -0.20
C ALA A 45 0.12 12.53 0.77
N ARG A 46 1.44 12.27 0.89
CA ARG A 46 1.98 11.19 1.72
C ARG A 46 1.42 11.26 3.14
N PRO A 47 0.63 10.26 3.56
CA PRO A 47 -0.01 10.28 4.86
C PRO A 47 1.05 10.11 5.95
N SER A 48 0.91 10.87 7.03
CA SER A 48 1.69 10.64 8.23
C SER A 48 1.16 9.39 8.93
N VAL A 49 2.02 8.39 9.09
CA VAL A 49 1.68 7.11 9.70
C VAL A 49 2.70 6.79 10.77
N ALA A 50 2.24 6.16 11.85
CA ALA A 50 3.08 5.74 12.96
C ALA A 50 2.66 4.33 13.41
N GLY A 51 3.64 3.47 13.65
CA GLY A 51 3.41 2.10 14.13
C GLY A 51 3.16 1.08 13.01
N ASP A 52 2.28 0.12 13.28
CA ASP A 52 1.95 -1.00 12.39
C ASP A 52 1.10 -0.54 11.20
N VAL A 53 1.77 -0.32 10.08
CA VAL A 53 1.12 0.00 8.81
C VAL A 53 1.13 -1.22 7.92
N GLN A 54 0.04 -1.49 7.21
CA GLN A 54 -0.03 -2.51 6.18
C GLN A 54 -0.22 -1.85 4.83
N ILE A 55 0.37 -2.42 3.78
CA ILE A 55 0.26 -1.96 2.41
C ILE A 55 -0.29 -3.09 1.53
N ARG A 56 -1.18 -2.75 0.60
CA ARG A 56 -1.62 -3.65 -0.47
C ARG A 56 -1.79 -2.89 -1.77
N ALA A 57 -1.63 -3.58 -2.89
CA ALA A 57 -2.01 -3.05 -4.19
C ALA A 57 -3.44 -3.46 -4.52
N ILE A 58 -4.12 -2.58 -5.23
CA ILE A 58 -5.42 -2.80 -5.84
C ILE A 58 -5.27 -2.61 -7.35
N SER A 59 -5.82 -3.54 -8.13
CA SER A 59 -5.95 -3.34 -9.57
C SER A 59 -6.73 -2.06 -9.85
N PRO A 60 -6.43 -1.29 -10.91
CA PRO A 60 -7.20 -0.11 -11.28
C PRO A 60 -8.69 -0.43 -11.52
N ASP A 61 -9.00 -1.67 -11.87
CA ASP A 61 -10.37 -2.20 -12.04
C ASP A 61 -11.08 -2.51 -10.70
N GLY A 62 -10.40 -2.39 -9.56
CA GLY A 62 -10.95 -2.68 -8.21
C GLY A 62 -11.25 -4.15 -7.91
N LYS A 63 -11.08 -5.06 -8.89
CA LYS A 63 -11.45 -6.47 -8.76
C LYS A 63 -10.40 -7.36 -8.09
N ARG A 64 -9.13 -6.94 -8.04
CA ARG A 64 -8.04 -7.75 -7.49
C ARG A 64 -7.19 -6.96 -6.52
N PHE A 65 -6.85 -7.60 -5.41
CA PHE A 65 -5.94 -7.07 -4.40
C PHE A 65 -4.67 -7.94 -4.36
N SER A 66 -3.51 -7.34 -4.11
CA SER A 66 -2.32 -8.08 -3.73
C SER A 66 -2.41 -8.53 -2.28
N ARG A 67 -1.42 -9.30 -1.83
CA ARG A 67 -1.22 -9.58 -0.41
C ARG A 67 -1.01 -8.27 0.36
N ALA A 68 -1.55 -8.21 1.56
CA ALA A 68 -1.25 -7.17 2.53
C ALA A 68 0.09 -7.49 3.20
N GLU A 69 1.06 -6.60 3.10
CA GLU A 69 2.35 -6.74 3.79
C GLU A 69 2.51 -5.64 4.85
N PRO A 70 3.00 -5.98 6.04
CA PRO A 70 3.32 -4.99 7.06
C PRO A 70 4.55 -4.17 6.64
N VAL A 71 4.45 -2.87 6.83
CA VAL A 71 5.49 -1.87 6.59
C VAL A 71 6.16 -1.58 7.93
N LYS A 72 7.46 -1.86 8.01
CA LYS A 72 8.24 -1.46 9.17
C LYS A 72 8.76 -0.04 8.98
N ALA A 73 8.71 0.73 10.07
CA ALA A 73 9.42 2.00 10.19
C ALA A 73 10.93 1.77 10.31
#